data_AF-A0A957DVH1-F1
#
_entry.id   AF-A0A957DVH1-F1
#
_cell.length_a   1.000
_cell.length_b   1.000
_cell.length_c   1.000
_cell.angle_alpha   90.00
_cell.angle_beta   90.00
_cell.angle_gamma   90.00
#
_symmetry.space_group_name_H-M   'P 1'
#
loop_
_entity.id
_entity.type
_entity.pdbx_description
1 polymer ?
#
loop_
_entity_poly.entity_id
_entity_poly.type
_entity_poly.pdbx_seq_one_letter_code
_entity_poly.pdbx_strand_id
1 'polypeptide(L)'
;MSLKIYNVLNREKQEFVPLQDGRINIYVCGPTVYDHSHIGHAKTYVGFDVIVRYLRYVGYKVLYVQNITDVGHMLATGEDRILRKAEQ
;
A
#
# COMPACT_ATOMS: atom_id res chain seq x y z
N MET A 1 -7.64 24.98 -4.75
CA MET A 1 -8.53 24.04 -4.02
C MET A 1 -7.64 23.13 -3.19
N SER A 2 -7.98 22.90 -1.91
CA SER A 2 -7.23 21.97 -1.05
C SER A 2 -7.48 20.52 -1.47
N LEU A 3 -6.48 19.67 -1.26
CA LEU A 3 -6.57 18.23 -1.54
C LEU A 3 -7.61 17.60 -0.62
N LYS A 4 -8.54 16.82 -1.19
CA LYS A 4 -9.49 16.01 -0.42
C LYS A 4 -9.30 14.53 -0.70
N ILE A 5 -9.22 13.72 0.35
CA ILE A 5 -9.05 12.26 0.28
C ILE A 5 -10.28 11.58 0.89
N TYR A 6 -10.76 10.51 0.26
CA TYR A 6 -11.81 9.68 0.84
C TYR A 6 -11.25 8.89 2.02
N ASN A 7 -11.75 9.19 3.23
CA ASN A 7 -11.36 8.50 4.45
C ASN A 7 -12.34 7.38 4.76
N VAL A 8 -11.88 6.13 4.75
CA VAL A 8 -12.70 4.94 5.00
C VAL A 8 -13.22 4.89 6.45
N LEU A 9 -12.52 5.48 7.42
CA LEU A 9 -12.96 5.52 8.83
C LEU A 9 -14.28 6.27 9.00
N ASN A 10 -14.44 7.39 8.28
CA ASN A 10 -15.63 8.24 8.34
C ASN A 10 -16.54 8.10 7.10
N ARG A 11 -16.08 7.35 6.08
CA ARG A 11 -16.77 7.09 4.82
C ARG A 11 -17.12 8.35 4.01
N GLU A 12 -16.28 9.36 4.07
CA GLU A 12 -16.49 10.65 3.40
C GLU A 12 -15.18 11.23 2.83
N LYS A 13 -15.29 12.22 1.95
CA LYS A 13 -14.12 12.98 1.48
C LYS A 13 -13.77 14.07 2.50
N GLN A 14 -12.56 14.01 3.03
CA GLN A 14 -12.07 14.95 4.02
C GLN A 14 -10.91 15.76 3.45
N GLU A 15 -10.74 16.98 3.96
CA GLU A 15 -9.57 17.78 3.67
C GLU A 15 -8.31 17.07 4.18
N PHE A 16 -7.31 16.92 3.32
CA PHE A 16 -6.05 16.32 3.68
C PHE A 16 -5.15 17.38 4.34
N VAL A 17 -4.86 17.16 5.62
CA VAL A 17 -3.90 17.96 6.38
C VAL A 17 -2.72 17.05 6.74
N PRO A 18 -1.49 17.35 6.28
CA PRO A 18 -0.33 16.52 6.60
C PRO A 18 0.02 16.63 8.09
N LEU A 19 0.59 15.57 8.66
CA LEU A 19 1.08 15.57 10.04
C LEU A 19 2.26 16.54 10.24
N GLN A 20 3.08 16.72 9.20
CA GLN A 20 4.19 17.66 9.15
C GLN A 20 4.12 18.45 7.85
N ASP A 21 4.21 19.78 7.94
CA ASP A 21 4.12 20.66 6.77
C ASP A 21 5.08 20.25 5.65
N GLY A 22 4.53 20.17 4.44
CA GLY A 22 5.26 19.79 3.23
C GLY A 22 5.73 18.33 3.16
N ARG A 23 5.43 17.48 4.15
CA ARG A 23 5.83 16.07 4.19
C ARG A 23 4.64 15.13 4.36
N ILE A 24 4.65 14.02 3.62
CA ILE A 24 3.63 12.99 3.69
C ILE A 24 4.30 11.63 3.82
N ASN A 25 3.82 10.83 4.78
CA ASN A 25 4.20 9.44 4.91
C ASN A 25 3.03 8.57 4.46
N ILE A 26 3.28 7.65 3.53
CA ILE A 26 2.27 6.73 3.00
C ILE A 26 2.76 5.31 3.21
N TYR A 27 1.91 4.49 3.83
CA TYR A 27 2.08 3.06 3.90
C TYR A 27 1.02 2.37 3.05
N VAL A 28 1.45 1.43 2.21
CA VAL A 28 0.56 0.57 1.41
C VAL A 28 0.97 -0.87 1.65
N CYS A 29 0.00 -1.73 2.00
CA CYS A 29 0.24 -3.16 2.11
C CYS A 29 0.77 -3.72 0.79
N GLY A 30 1.92 -4.37 0.82
CA GLY A 30 2.50 -5.06 -0.33
C GLY A 30 2.08 -6.54 -0.38
N PRO A 31 2.70 -7.30 -1.29
CA PRO A 31 2.26 -8.66 -1.59
C PRO A 31 2.72 -9.66 -0.54
N THR A 32 1.94 -10.73 -0.37
CA THR A 32 2.44 -11.98 0.19
C THR A 32 3.04 -12.80 -0.93
N VAL A 33 4.35 -13.06 -0.87
CA VAL A 33 5.14 -13.56 -2.01
C VAL A 33 5.09 -15.08 -2.19
N TYR A 34 3.92 -15.68 -1.90
CA TYR A 34 3.69 -17.12 -2.08
C TYR A 34 3.54 -17.51 -3.55
N ASP A 35 3.14 -16.57 -4.41
CA ASP A 35 2.87 -16.84 -5.81
C ASP A 35 3.04 -15.57 -6.67
N HIS A 36 2.94 -15.72 -7.98
CA HIS A 36 3.02 -14.61 -8.92
C HIS A 36 1.89 -13.60 -8.72
N SER A 37 2.22 -12.32 -8.93
CA SER A 37 1.23 -11.25 -8.83
C SER A 37 0.22 -11.30 -9.97
N HIS A 38 -1.07 -11.37 -9.64
CA HIS A 38 -2.17 -11.21 -10.60
C HIS A 38 -2.57 -9.74 -10.83
N ILE A 39 -3.45 -9.50 -11.82
CA ILE A 39 -3.90 -8.15 -12.24
C ILE A 39 -4.52 -7.30 -11.12
N GLY A 40 -5.17 -7.94 -10.14
CA GLY A 40 -5.65 -7.25 -8.93
C GLY A 40 -4.55 -6.51 -8.15
N HIS A 41 -3.35 -7.11 -8.02
CA HIS A 41 -2.20 -6.44 -7.41
C HIS A 41 -1.75 -5.24 -8.25
N ALA A 42 -1.65 -5.43 -9.57
CA ALA A 42 -1.27 -4.36 -10.50
C ALA A 42 -2.21 -3.15 -10.40
N LYS A 43 -3.54 -3.38 -10.37
CA LYS A 43 -4.53 -2.31 -10.19
C LYS A 43 -4.26 -1.49 -8.93
N THR A 44 -4.02 -2.16 -7.80
CA THR A 44 -3.75 -1.49 -6.53
C THR A 44 -2.44 -0.69 -6.57
N TYR A 45 -1.34 -1.32 -7.00
CA TYR A 45 -0.03 -0.68 -6.96
C TYR A 45 0.11 0.44 -7.98
N VAL A 46 -0.48 0.32 -9.17
CA VAL A 46 -0.55 1.42 -10.14
C VAL A 46 -1.43 2.56 -9.60
N GLY A 47 -2.54 2.25 -8.93
CA GLY A 47 -3.39 3.27 -8.29
C GLY A 47 -2.60 4.10 -7.26
N PHE A 48 -1.84 3.43 -6.39
CA PHE A 48 -1.00 4.12 -5.41
C PHE A 48 0.21 4.82 -6.01
N ASP A 49 0.79 4.30 -7.09
CA ASP A 49 1.85 4.98 -7.85
C ASP A 49 1.34 6.33 -8.40
N VAL A 50 0.14 6.36 -9.00
CA VAL A 50 -0.49 7.60 -9.47
C VAL A 50 -0.71 8.59 -8.31
N ILE A 51 -1.19 8.11 -7.17
CA ILE A 51 -1.39 8.95 -5.97
C ILE A 51 -0.06 9.57 -5.51
N VAL A 52 0.98 8.75 -5.36
CA VAL A 52 2.32 9.21 -4.92
C VAL A 52 2.91 10.21 -5.92
N ARG A 53 2.80 9.93 -7.22
CA ARG A 53 3.26 10.84 -8.28
C ARG A 53 2.54 12.17 -8.23
N TYR A 54 1.22 12.16 -8.06
CA TYR A 54 0.43 13.38 -7.95
C TYR A 54 0.82 14.20 -6.72
N LEU A 55 0.99 13.55 -5.56
CA LEU A 55 1.42 14.23 -4.33
C LEU A 55 2.81 14.87 -4.46
N ARG A 56 3.76 14.18 -5.12
CA ARG A 56 5.07 14.75 -5.44
C ARG A 56 4.97 15.91 -6.43
N TYR A 57 4.11 15.79 -7.44
CA TYR A 57 3.86 16.84 -8.43
C TYR A 57 3.34 18.13 -7.81
N VAL A 58 2.42 18.03 -6.83
CA VAL A 58 1.88 19.22 -6.13
C VAL A 58 2.80 19.74 -5.01
N GLY A 59 4.03 19.23 -4.89
CA GLY A 59 5.09 19.82 -4.06
C GLY A 59 5.38 19.13 -2.72
N TYR A 60 4.72 18.01 -2.41
CA TYR A 60 5.01 17.30 -1.16
C TYR A 60 6.28 16.43 -1.26
N LYS A 61 7.06 16.40 -0.18
CA LYS A 61 8.04 15.34 0.05
C LYS A 61 7.33 14.10 0.57
N VAL A 62 7.21 13.09 -0.28
CA VAL A 62 6.50 11.84 0.04
C VAL A 62 7.47 10.71 0.38
N LEU A 63 7.43 10.23 1.61
CA LEU A 63 7.97 8.93 2.01
C LEU A 63 6.91 7.86 1.72
N TYR A 64 7.18 7.01 0.74
CA TYR A 64 6.31 5.90 0.37
C TYR A 64 6.94 4.59 0.84
N VAL A 65 6.25 3.86 1.69
CA VAL A 65 6.66 2.57 2.24
C VAL A 65 5.66 1.51 1.81
N GLN A 66 6.19 0.42 1.25
CA GLN A 66 5.43 -0.77 0.92
C GLN A 66 6.19 -1.98 1.47
N ASN A 67 5.51 -2.81 2.26
CA ASN A 67 6.13 -4.00 2.83
C ASN A 67 6.18 -5.15 1.81
N ILE A 68 6.92 -6.19 2.15
CA ILE A 68 6.80 -7.51 1.54
C ILE A 68 6.45 -8.47 2.67
N THR A 69 5.43 -9.31 2.47
CA THR A 69 5.11 -10.37 3.43
C THR A 69 5.79 -11.64 2.96
N ASP A 70 7.00 -11.85 3.45
CA ASP A 70 7.91 -12.99 3.19
C ASP A 70 7.90 -14.03 4.32
N VAL A 71 7.29 -13.73 5.45
CA VAL A 71 7.06 -14.65 6.58
C VAL A 71 5.67 -14.40 7.17
N GLY A 72 5.01 -15.47 7.62
CA GLY A 72 3.65 -15.38 8.17
C GLY A 72 2.60 -15.27 7.07
N HIS A 73 1.34 -14.93 7.44
CA HIS A 73 0.12 -15.10 6.60
C HIS A 73 -0.28 -16.58 6.39
N MET A 74 -0.11 -17.39 7.44
CA MET A 74 -0.56 -18.77 7.45
C MET A 74 -2.08 -18.85 7.20
N LEU A 75 -2.46 -19.87 6.46
CA LEU A 75 -3.86 -20.26 6.38
C LEU A 75 -4.36 -20.65 7.78
N ALA A 76 -5.67 -20.66 7.98
CA ALA A 76 -6.28 -21.18 9.21
C ALA A 76 -5.86 -22.64 9.52
N THR A 77 -5.35 -23.37 8.52
CA THR A 77 -4.80 -24.73 8.63
C THR A 77 -3.39 -24.79 9.26
N GLY A 78 -2.73 -23.64 9.47
CA GLY A 78 -1.34 -23.56 9.95
C GLY A 78 -0.29 -23.82 8.87
N GLU A 79 -0.69 -24.00 7.61
CA GLU A 79 0.23 -24.24 6.51
C GLU A 79 0.93 -22.95 6.07
N ASP A 80 2.27 -23.00 6.04
CA ASP A 80 3.10 -21.98 5.42
C ASP A 80 3.46 -22.38 3.98
N ARG A 81 2.95 -21.61 3.02
CA ARG A 81 3.15 -21.89 1.59
C ARG A 81 4.57 -21.59 1.12
N ILE A 82 5.34 -20.76 1.83
CA ILE A 82 6.74 -20.48 1.51
C ILE A 82 7.60 -21.68 1.87
N LEU A 83 7.44 -22.20 3.08
CA LEU A 83 8.16 -23.40 3.51
C LEU A 83 7.85 -24.58 2.59
N ARG A 84 6.56 -24.81 2.29
CA ARG A 84 6.15 -25.90 1.37
C ARG A 84 6.74 -25.76 -0.03
N LYS A 85 6.90 -24.53 -0.55
CA LYS A 85 7.53 -24.30 -1.86
C LYS A 85 9.05 -24.44 -1.81
N ALA A 86 9.69 -24.15 -0.69
CA ALA A 86 11.14 -24.30 -0.52
C ALA A 86 11.58 -25.79 -0.42
N GLU A 87 10.67 -26.68 -0.04
CA GLU A 87 10.90 -28.13 0.02
C GLU A 87 10.78 -28.84 -1.34
N GLN A 88 10.33 -28.15 -2.40
CA GLN A 88 10.16 -28.66 -3.76
C GLN A 88 11.36 -28.35 -4.65
#